data_AF-A0A369VCD7-F1
#
_entry.id   AF-A0A369VCD7-F1
#
_cell.length_a   1.000
_cell.length_b   1.000
_cell.length_c   1.000
_cell.angle_alpha   90.00
_cell.angle_beta   90.00
_cell.angle_gamma   90.00
#
_symmetry.space_group_name_H-M   'P 1'
#
loop_
_entity.id
_entity.type
_entity.pdbx_description
1 polymer ?
#
loop_
_entity_poly.entity_id
_entity_poly.type
_entity_poly.pdbx_seq_one_letter_code
_entity_poly.pdbx_strand_id
1 'polypeptide(L)'
;MLATTLVPSGIRAGMRGIQPPMTEQTGQTRQSRRTWKQAAGTVAVTAAALAVTVTPAGAATPAAPAAPVAATPTSATTAAAADVDYDTWQRDCRAVMDAALPYLKERIGDARPGEKQAIVLDIDNTSLETDFGFSYPQPANRPVLEAAQYAQEHGVALFFVTARPGIIGLPTEWNLDHAGYESSGLYVRGFLDLFRNVAEYKTEQRAKIESKGYTIIANIGNSATDLSGGHAEKAFKLPDYDGQLS
;
A
#
# COMPACT_ATOMS: atom_id res chain seq x y z
N MET A 1 63.88 -3.48 10.10
CA MET A 1 64.00 -3.94 11.50
C MET A 1 63.27 -2.96 12.38
N LEU A 2 62.01 -3.24 12.73
CA LEU A 2 61.30 -2.61 13.84
C LEU A 2 60.52 -3.69 14.57
N ALA A 3 60.68 -3.70 15.88
CA ALA A 3 60.30 -4.76 16.80
C ALA A 3 58.78 -4.82 16.98
N THR A 4 58.23 -6.03 16.85
CA THR A 4 56.89 -6.40 17.31
C THR A 4 57.04 -7.09 18.66
N THR A 5 56.53 -6.47 19.72
CA THR A 5 56.58 -7.03 21.08
C THR A 5 55.33 -7.89 21.31
N LEU A 6 55.57 -9.18 21.58
CA LEU A 6 54.62 -10.17 22.07
C LEU A 6 54.16 -9.82 23.50
N VAL A 7 52.88 -10.04 23.81
CA VAL A 7 52.37 -10.22 25.18
C VAL A 7 51.48 -11.48 25.21
N PRO A 8 51.54 -12.34 26.25
CA PRO A 8 51.24 -13.77 26.11
C PRO A 8 49.80 -14.18 26.45
N SER A 9 49.43 -15.35 25.92
CA SER A 9 48.28 -16.17 26.30
C SER A 9 48.37 -16.71 27.73
N GLY A 10 47.23 -16.81 28.40
CA GLY A 10 47.12 -17.51 29.67
C GLY A 10 45.68 -17.77 30.15
N ILE A 11 45.31 -19.05 30.09
CA ILE A 11 44.53 -19.82 31.08
C ILE A 11 43.01 -20.02 30.84
N ARG A 12 42.64 -21.29 31.04
CA ARG A 12 41.45 -22.05 30.69
C ARG A 12 40.38 -22.07 31.82
N ALA A 13 39.20 -22.50 31.38
CA ALA A 13 38.27 -23.46 32.02
C ALA A 13 37.36 -23.02 33.18
N GLY A 14 36.06 -23.25 32.97
CA GLY A 14 35.02 -23.26 34.00
C GLY A 14 33.66 -23.72 33.45
N MET A 15 33.51 -25.02 33.21
CA MET A 15 32.20 -25.69 33.07
C MET A 15 31.46 -25.73 34.42
N ARG A 16 30.12 -25.59 34.39
CA ARG A 16 29.04 -26.05 35.30
C ARG A 16 27.88 -25.05 35.18
N GLY A 17 26.69 -25.31 34.67
CA GLY A 17 25.92 -26.55 34.59
C GLY A 17 25.05 -26.72 35.83
N ILE A 18 23.96 -25.94 36.00
CA ILE A 18 22.81 -26.27 36.87
C ILE A 18 21.53 -25.57 36.37
N GLN A 19 20.62 -26.38 35.84
CA GLN A 19 19.13 -26.28 35.86
C GLN A 19 18.67 -27.64 36.46
N PRO A 20 17.42 -27.92 36.94
CA PRO A 20 16.16 -27.17 37.09
C PRO A 20 15.61 -27.33 38.57
N PRO A 21 14.29 -27.36 38.93
CA PRO A 21 13.16 -28.14 38.37
C PRO A 21 11.90 -27.30 38.05
N MET A 22 11.19 -27.50 36.93
CA MET A 22 10.08 -28.45 36.73
C MET A 22 9.19 -28.65 37.97
N THR A 23 8.09 -27.91 38.03
CA THR A 23 6.85 -28.41 38.63
C THR A 23 5.92 -28.86 37.53
N GLU A 24 5.54 -30.11 37.68
CA GLU A 24 4.67 -30.89 36.84
C GLU A 24 3.20 -30.63 37.21
N GLN A 25 2.33 -31.01 36.27
CA GLN A 25 1.01 -31.61 36.49
C GLN A 25 -0.30 -30.79 36.36
N THR A 26 -0.98 -31.23 35.29
CA THR A 26 -2.37 -31.70 35.21
C THR A 26 -3.49 -30.70 34.93
N GLY A 27 -4.12 -30.92 33.76
CA GLY A 27 -5.39 -30.33 33.36
C GLY A 27 -5.82 -30.85 32.00
N GLN A 28 -6.13 -32.15 31.93
CA GLN A 28 -6.66 -32.82 30.75
C GLN A 28 -8.02 -32.28 30.31
N THR A 29 -8.20 -32.29 28.98
CA THR A 29 -9.44 -32.60 28.23
C THR A 29 -10.66 -31.68 28.36
N ARG A 30 -10.96 -30.96 27.27
CA ARG A 30 -12.15 -31.28 26.44
C ARG A 30 -12.10 -30.53 25.09
N GLN A 31 -11.73 -31.24 24.03
CA GLN A 31 -12.13 -30.86 22.68
C GLN A 31 -13.65 -31.03 22.58
N SER A 32 -14.40 -29.93 22.56
CA SER A 32 -15.82 -29.98 22.22
C SER A 32 -15.95 -29.88 20.70
N ARG A 33 -16.55 -30.93 20.13
CA ARG A 33 -16.79 -31.10 18.71
C ARG A 33 -17.83 -30.09 18.23
N ARG A 34 -17.53 -29.49 17.08
CA ARG A 34 -18.45 -28.81 16.16
C ARG A 34 -19.83 -29.48 16.11
N THR A 35 -20.89 -28.69 16.29
CA THR A 35 -22.19 -28.92 15.64
C THR A 35 -22.65 -27.61 15.04
N TRP A 36 -22.30 -27.40 13.78
CA TRP A 36 -22.83 -26.30 12.98
C TRP A 36 -24.17 -26.77 12.43
N LYS A 37 -25.28 -26.31 13.04
CA LYS A 37 -26.61 -26.50 12.47
C LYS A 37 -26.77 -25.50 11.32
N GLN A 38 -26.77 -25.99 10.09
CA GLN A 38 -27.15 -25.21 8.93
C GLN A 38 -28.68 -25.00 8.97
N ALA A 39 -29.10 -23.76 9.10
CA ALA A 39 -30.49 -23.36 8.87
C ALA A 39 -30.63 -23.04 7.38
N ALA A 40 -31.28 -23.94 6.65
CA ALA A 40 -31.71 -23.72 5.27
C ALA A 40 -32.93 -22.77 5.29
N GLY A 41 -32.71 -21.50 4.96
CA GLY A 41 -33.78 -20.53 4.74
C GLY A 41 -34.30 -20.64 3.31
N THR A 42 -35.53 -21.11 3.15
CA THR A 42 -36.26 -21.19 1.89
C THR A 42 -36.75 -19.79 1.52
N VAL A 43 -36.25 -19.20 0.44
CA VAL A 43 -36.80 -17.95 -0.13
C VAL A 43 -37.85 -18.32 -1.17
N ALA A 44 -39.11 -18.07 -0.85
CA ALA A 44 -40.23 -18.21 -1.78
C ALA A 44 -40.18 -17.07 -2.81
N VAL A 45 -40.04 -17.42 -4.10
CA VAL A 45 -40.17 -16.48 -5.22
C VAL A 45 -41.63 -16.45 -5.64
N THR A 46 -42.36 -15.39 -5.29
CA THR A 46 -43.68 -15.12 -5.84
C THR A 46 -43.56 -14.41 -7.19
N ALA A 47 -43.81 -15.14 -8.27
CA ALA A 47 -44.02 -14.58 -9.60
C ALA A 47 -45.44 -14.01 -9.69
N ALA A 48 -45.57 -12.68 -9.81
CA ALA A 48 -46.83 -12.04 -10.17
C ALA A 48 -46.82 -11.76 -11.68
N ALA A 49 -47.58 -12.56 -12.42
CA ALA A 49 -47.90 -12.33 -13.82
C ALA A 49 -49.00 -11.26 -13.92
N LEU A 50 -48.72 -10.14 -14.59
CA LEU A 50 -49.72 -9.18 -15.04
C LEU A 50 -49.87 -9.31 -16.55
N ALA A 51 -50.95 -9.98 -16.96
CA ALA A 51 -51.47 -9.92 -18.32
C ALA A 51 -52.35 -8.67 -18.44
N VAL A 52 -52.03 -7.78 -19.38
CA VAL A 52 -52.96 -6.74 -19.84
C VAL A 52 -52.99 -6.75 -21.37
N THR A 53 -54.22 -6.62 -21.85
CA THR A 53 -54.78 -6.93 -23.16
C THR A 53 -54.36 -5.98 -24.28
N VAL A 54 -54.25 -6.54 -25.49
CA VAL A 54 -54.02 -5.82 -26.75
C VAL A 54 -55.34 -5.30 -27.32
N THR A 55 -55.36 -4.04 -27.77
CA THR A 55 -56.31 -3.51 -28.77
C THR A 55 -55.54 -2.69 -29.81
N PRO A 56 -55.78 -2.86 -31.13
CA PRO A 56 -55.03 -2.15 -32.16
C PRO A 56 -55.75 -0.89 -32.68
N ALA A 57 -54.98 -0.13 -33.49
CA ALA A 57 -55.37 0.84 -34.52
C ALA A 57 -55.28 2.33 -34.16
N GLY A 58 -54.45 3.04 -34.94
CA GLY A 58 -54.46 4.50 -35.00
C GLY A 58 -53.20 5.12 -35.62
N ALA A 59 -53.17 5.18 -36.95
CA ALA A 59 -52.45 6.13 -37.82
C ALA A 59 -50.91 6.24 -37.74
N ALA A 60 -50.29 5.92 -38.88
CA ALA A 60 -48.89 6.17 -39.21
C ALA A 60 -48.56 7.68 -39.24
N THR A 61 -47.41 8.03 -38.68
CA THR A 61 -46.68 9.29 -38.92
C THR A 61 -45.23 8.89 -39.27
N PRO A 62 -44.59 9.50 -40.28
CA PRO A 62 -43.31 9.03 -40.80
C PRO A 62 -42.14 9.25 -39.83
N ALA A 63 -41.18 8.33 -39.94
CA ALA A 63 -39.98 8.20 -39.13
C ALA A 63 -39.11 9.46 -39.07
N ALA A 64 -38.69 9.83 -37.86
CA ALA A 64 -37.49 10.61 -37.62
C ALA A 64 -36.31 9.64 -37.42
N PRO A 65 -35.10 9.94 -37.94
CA PRO A 65 -33.96 9.03 -37.84
C PRO A 65 -33.51 8.90 -36.38
N ALA A 66 -33.34 7.65 -35.94
CA ALA A 66 -32.76 7.33 -34.64
C ALA A 66 -31.30 7.82 -34.58
N ALA A 67 -30.99 8.60 -33.55
CA ALA A 67 -29.61 8.93 -33.20
C ALA A 67 -28.85 7.64 -32.83
N PRO A 68 -27.56 7.51 -33.18
CA PRO A 68 -26.82 6.31 -32.83
C PRO A 68 -26.62 6.26 -31.32
N VAL A 69 -27.00 5.13 -30.71
CA VAL A 69 -26.57 4.78 -29.36
C VAL A 69 -25.05 4.65 -29.38
N ALA A 70 -24.38 5.59 -28.73
CA ALA A 70 -22.94 5.53 -28.51
C ALA A 70 -22.62 4.28 -27.70
N ALA A 71 -21.89 3.35 -28.31
CA ALA A 71 -21.28 2.25 -27.59
C ALA A 71 -20.30 2.84 -26.56
N THR A 72 -20.53 2.56 -25.29
CA THR A 72 -19.58 2.87 -24.23
C THR A 72 -18.32 2.03 -24.48
N PRO A 73 -17.14 2.62 -24.67
CA PRO A 73 -15.94 1.81 -24.74
C PRO A 73 -15.67 1.28 -23.34
N THR A 74 -15.71 -0.04 -23.19
CA THR A 74 -15.07 -0.72 -22.07
C THR A 74 -13.59 -0.43 -22.19
N SER A 75 -13.07 0.52 -21.41
CA SER A 75 -11.64 0.75 -21.28
C SER A 75 -11.01 -0.48 -20.64
N ALA A 76 -10.56 -1.41 -21.47
CA ALA A 76 -9.59 -2.41 -21.06
C ALA A 76 -8.28 -1.66 -20.80
N THR A 77 -7.90 -1.51 -19.53
CA THR A 77 -6.61 -0.96 -19.13
C THR A 77 -5.53 -1.94 -19.56
N THR A 78 -5.10 -1.80 -20.81
CA THR A 78 -3.80 -2.31 -21.24
C THR A 78 -2.80 -1.33 -20.65
N ALA A 79 -1.93 -1.77 -19.74
CA ALA A 79 -0.81 -0.97 -19.26
C ALA A 79 0.02 -0.57 -20.48
N ALA A 80 -0.19 0.64 -20.97
CA ALA A 80 0.68 1.24 -21.97
C ALA A 80 1.99 1.49 -21.24
N ALA A 81 3.08 0.90 -21.72
CA ALA A 81 4.40 1.32 -21.29
C ALA A 81 4.45 2.85 -21.46
N ALA A 82 4.78 3.57 -20.39
CA ALA A 82 4.79 5.01 -20.46
C ALA A 82 5.72 5.47 -21.59
N ASP A 83 5.31 6.48 -22.36
CA ASP A 83 6.13 7.07 -23.42
C ASP A 83 7.34 7.86 -22.85
N VAL A 84 7.49 7.89 -21.51
CA VAL A 84 8.60 8.52 -20.82
C VAL A 84 9.75 7.53 -20.60
N ASP A 85 10.97 7.96 -20.90
CA ASP A 85 12.17 7.19 -20.60
C ASP A 85 12.52 7.23 -19.10
N TYR A 86 13.16 6.17 -18.62
CA TYR A 86 13.54 6.00 -17.22
C TYR A 86 14.39 7.15 -16.66
N ASP A 87 15.34 7.67 -17.44
CA ASP A 87 16.24 8.73 -16.96
C ASP A 87 15.48 10.05 -16.78
N THR A 88 14.48 10.30 -17.62
CA THR A 88 13.56 11.43 -17.45
C THR A 88 12.68 11.25 -16.22
N TRP A 89 12.07 10.07 -16.03
CA TRP A 89 11.27 9.80 -14.83
C TRP A 89 12.06 9.94 -13.52
N GLN A 90 13.29 9.41 -13.45
CA GLN A 90 14.13 9.54 -12.27
C GLN A 90 14.53 10.99 -12.00
N ARG A 91 14.81 11.78 -13.04
CA ARG A 91 15.15 13.20 -12.91
C ARG A 91 13.96 14.02 -12.37
N ASP A 92 12.76 13.73 -12.86
CA ASP A 92 11.55 14.43 -12.43
C ASP A 92 11.16 14.03 -10.99
N CYS A 93 11.27 12.74 -10.65
CA CYS A 93 11.14 12.27 -9.26
C CYS A 93 12.17 12.94 -8.35
N ARG A 94 13.43 13.08 -8.81
CA ARG A 94 14.48 13.77 -8.06
C ARG A 94 14.13 15.22 -7.78
N ALA A 95 13.62 15.94 -8.77
CA ALA A 95 13.21 17.34 -8.60
C ALA A 95 12.12 17.52 -7.52
N VAL A 96 11.13 16.62 -7.48
CA VAL A 96 10.10 16.64 -6.43
C VAL A 96 10.72 16.34 -5.06
N MET A 97 11.57 15.32 -4.98
CA MET A 97 12.19 14.93 -3.70
C MET A 97 13.22 15.95 -3.21
N ASP A 98 13.86 16.71 -4.10
CA ASP A 98 14.71 17.84 -3.74
C ASP A 98 13.93 18.99 -3.11
N ALA A 99 12.69 19.21 -3.56
CA ALA A 99 11.79 20.15 -2.92
C ALA A 99 11.21 19.61 -1.60
N ALA A 100 11.03 18.29 -1.49
CA ALA A 100 10.46 17.65 -0.30
C ALA A 100 11.46 17.53 0.87
N LEU A 101 12.72 17.21 0.58
CA LEU A 101 13.71 16.86 1.60
C LEU A 101 13.99 17.99 2.61
N PRO A 102 14.11 19.28 2.22
CA PRO A 102 14.25 20.38 3.18
C PRO A 102 13.07 20.48 4.15
N TYR A 103 11.84 20.34 3.65
CA TYR A 103 10.64 20.32 4.49
C TYR A 103 10.65 19.13 5.45
N LEU A 104 11.00 17.94 4.99
CA LEU A 104 11.12 16.77 5.85
C LEU A 104 12.14 17.00 6.97
N LYS A 105 13.33 17.51 6.62
CA LYS A 105 14.40 17.83 7.59
C LYS A 105 13.93 18.78 8.67
N GLU A 106 13.32 19.89 8.28
CA GLU A 106 12.78 20.89 9.20
C GLU A 106 11.69 20.27 10.09
N ARG A 107 10.68 19.63 9.48
CA ARG A 107 9.54 19.11 10.23
C ARG A 107 9.92 17.98 11.19
N ILE A 108 10.89 17.15 10.81
CA ILE A 108 11.45 16.10 11.67
C ILE A 108 12.19 16.72 12.86
N GLY A 109 13.00 17.76 12.63
CA GLY A 109 13.71 18.49 13.69
C GLY A 109 12.76 19.19 14.68
N ASP A 110 11.60 19.63 14.21
CA ASP A 110 10.58 20.33 15.00
C ASP A 110 9.57 19.40 15.68
N ALA A 111 9.92 18.12 15.86
CA ALA A 111 9.05 17.15 16.53
C ALA A 111 8.71 17.58 17.96
N ARG A 112 7.42 17.53 18.33
CA ARG A 112 7.00 17.77 19.72
C ARG A 112 7.46 16.62 20.63
N PRO A 113 7.74 16.86 21.92
CA PRO A 113 8.05 15.78 22.85
C PRO A 113 6.97 14.68 22.83
N GLY A 114 7.37 13.45 22.51
CA GLY A 114 6.47 12.29 22.43
C GLY A 114 5.65 12.19 21.14
N GLU A 115 5.84 13.08 20.17
CA GLU A 115 5.20 12.98 18.86
C GLU A 115 5.72 11.77 18.08
N LYS A 116 4.81 10.94 17.58
CA LYS A 116 5.15 9.85 16.65
C LYS A 116 4.97 10.37 15.23
N GLN A 117 6.06 10.65 14.52
CA GLN A 117 5.97 11.10 13.13
C GLN A 117 5.87 9.92 12.17
N ALA A 118 5.20 10.14 11.04
CA ALA A 118 5.10 9.16 9.97
C ALA A 118 5.20 9.82 8.57
N ILE A 119 5.74 9.06 7.62
CA ILE A 119 5.59 9.29 6.19
C ILE A 119 4.73 8.18 5.61
N VAL A 120 3.85 8.55 4.67
CA VAL A 120 3.05 7.61 3.89
C VAL A 120 3.53 7.63 2.44
N LEU A 121 3.79 6.46 1.87
CA LEU A 121 4.15 6.28 0.47
C LEU A 121 3.12 5.43 -0.25
N ASP A 122 2.80 5.77 -1.50
CA ASP A 122 2.30 4.79 -2.46
C ASP A 122 3.45 3.87 -2.96
N ILE A 123 3.13 2.79 -3.67
CA ILE A 123 4.11 1.81 -4.13
C ILE A 123 4.40 1.95 -5.63
N ASP A 124 3.39 1.82 -6.48
CA ASP A 124 3.57 1.63 -7.92
C ASP A 124 3.96 2.96 -8.57
N ASN A 125 5.13 2.99 -9.23
CA ASN A 125 5.79 4.20 -9.74
C ASN A 125 5.96 5.35 -8.73
N THR A 126 5.88 5.01 -7.44
CA THR A 126 6.20 5.91 -6.32
C THR A 126 7.40 5.38 -5.57
N SER A 127 7.27 4.25 -4.87
CA SER A 127 8.36 3.65 -4.10
C SER A 127 9.16 2.65 -4.92
N LEU A 128 8.50 1.95 -5.86
CA LEU A 128 9.08 0.93 -6.72
C LEU A 128 8.95 1.33 -8.19
N GLU A 129 9.93 0.91 -8.99
CA GLU A 129 10.04 1.25 -10.42
C GLU A 129 9.17 0.30 -11.29
N THR A 130 7.85 0.37 -11.11
CA THR A 130 6.97 -0.74 -11.52
C THR A 130 6.72 -0.86 -13.01
N ASP A 131 6.74 0.25 -13.74
CA ASP A 131 6.63 0.27 -15.21
C ASP A 131 7.98 0.35 -15.92
N PHE A 132 9.11 0.44 -15.18
CA PHE A 132 10.45 0.55 -15.74
C PHE A 132 11.18 -0.80 -15.80
N GLY A 133 10.52 -1.78 -16.43
CA GLY A 133 11.08 -3.07 -16.78
C GLY A 133 10.50 -4.27 -16.01
N PHE A 134 10.63 -5.46 -16.59
CA PHE A 134 10.20 -6.72 -15.96
C PHE A 134 11.30 -7.28 -15.08
N SER A 135 11.44 -6.75 -13.87
CA SER A 135 12.36 -7.27 -12.86
C SER A 135 11.62 -7.61 -11.57
N TYR A 136 12.04 -8.70 -10.92
CA TYR A 136 11.65 -9.04 -9.56
C TYR A 136 12.88 -9.56 -8.81
N PRO A 137 13.24 -8.99 -7.65
CA PRO A 137 12.61 -7.83 -6.99
C PRO A 137 12.63 -6.55 -7.85
N GLN A 138 11.58 -5.73 -7.74
CA GLN A 138 11.51 -4.43 -8.39
C GLN A 138 12.44 -3.45 -7.67
N PRO A 139 13.28 -2.69 -8.40
CA PRO A 139 14.12 -1.67 -7.81
C PRO A 139 13.30 -0.57 -7.10
N ALA A 140 13.94 0.14 -6.18
CA ALA A 140 13.37 1.34 -5.58
C ALA A 140 13.52 2.55 -6.50
N ASN A 141 12.50 3.40 -6.51
CA ASN A 141 12.64 4.78 -6.97
C ASN A 141 13.67 5.50 -6.08
N ARG A 142 14.91 5.61 -6.56
CA ARG A 142 16.06 6.08 -5.77
C ARG A 142 15.82 7.43 -5.06
N PRO A 143 15.33 8.50 -5.73
CA PRO A 143 14.97 9.74 -5.05
C PRO A 143 14.04 9.60 -3.84
N VAL A 144 13.06 8.68 -3.92
CA VAL A 144 12.08 8.46 -2.84
C VAL A 144 12.71 7.65 -1.73
N LEU A 145 13.49 6.62 -2.06
CA LEU A 145 14.24 5.82 -1.09
C LEU A 145 15.19 6.68 -0.27
N GLU A 146 15.95 7.59 -0.89
CA GLU A 146 16.88 8.49 -0.18
C GLU A 146 16.17 9.35 0.88
N ALA A 147 14.99 9.88 0.57
CA ALA A 147 14.21 10.66 1.52
C ALA A 147 13.56 9.79 2.62
N ALA A 148 13.11 8.59 2.26
CA ALA A 148 12.55 7.62 3.20
C ALA A 148 13.61 7.16 4.20
N GLN A 149 14.80 6.80 3.73
CA GLN A 149 15.94 6.42 4.58
C GLN A 149 16.33 7.56 5.53
N TYR A 150 16.43 8.80 5.02
CA TYR A 150 16.67 9.95 5.88
C TYR A 150 15.61 10.05 6.99
N ALA A 151 14.33 9.91 6.67
CA ALA A 151 13.26 9.98 7.66
C ALA A 151 13.34 8.83 8.69
N GLN A 152 13.58 7.61 8.22
CA GLN A 152 13.69 6.42 9.07
C GLN A 152 14.89 6.51 10.04
N GLU A 153 16.05 6.97 9.54
CA GLU A 153 17.25 7.22 10.35
C GLU A 153 16.99 8.24 11.49
N HIS A 154 16.00 9.12 11.31
CA HIS A 154 15.60 10.12 12.30
C HIS A 154 14.34 9.71 13.09
N GLY A 155 13.98 8.42 13.08
CA GLY A 155 12.92 7.87 13.92
C GLY A 155 11.50 8.07 13.39
N VAL A 156 11.34 8.46 12.13
CA VAL A 156 10.03 8.58 11.49
C VAL A 156 9.55 7.22 11.00
N ALA A 157 8.31 6.86 11.30
CA ALA A 157 7.71 5.62 10.84
C ALA A 157 7.35 5.70 9.35
N LEU A 158 7.61 4.63 8.59
CA LEU A 158 7.30 4.56 7.17
C LEU A 158 6.13 3.61 6.91
N PHE A 159 5.02 4.12 6.39
CA PHE A 159 3.86 3.32 6.02
C PHE A 159 3.62 3.32 4.52
N PHE A 160 3.17 2.18 3.98
CA PHE A 160 2.80 2.05 2.58
C PHE A 160 1.29 1.87 2.43
N VAL A 161 0.66 2.65 1.57
CA VAL A 161 -0.78 2.57 1.29
C VAL A 161 -0.96 2.41 -0.22
N THR A 162 -1.34 1.20 -0.66
CA THR A 162 -1.30 0.81 -2.07
C THR A 162 -2.65 0.27 -2.55
N ALA A 163 -2.88 0.33 -3.86
CA ALA A 163 -4.00 -0.33 -4.51
C ALA A 163 -3.74 -1.83 -4.80
N ARG A 164 -2.52 -2.33 -4.56
CA ARG A 164 -2.16 -3.74 -4.75
C ARG A 164 -3.10 -4.68 -3.98
N PRO A 165 -3.53 -5.80 -4.60
CA PRO A 165 -4.44 -6.73 -3.94
C PRO A 165 -3.73 -7.49 -2.82
N GLY A 166 -4.44 -7.78 -1.73
CA GLY A 166 -3.84 -8.39 -0.53
C GLY A 166 -3.23 -9.78 -0.74
N ILE A 167 -3.61 -10.48 -1.81
CA ILE A 167 -3.00 -11.75 -2.21
C ILE A 167 -1.50 -11.65 -2.53
N ILE A 168 -1.01 -10.46 -2.88
CA ILE A 168 0.43 -10.19 -3.12
C ILE A 168 1.07 -9.36 -2.01
N GLY A 169 0.44 -9.26 -0.83
CA GLY A 169 0.96 -8.49 0.30
C GLY A 169 2.35 -8.95 0.76
N LEU A 170 2.53 -10.24 1.03
CA LEU A 170 3.81 -10.79 1.49
C LEU A 170 4.94 -10.64 0.46
N PRO A 171 4.74 -10.95 -0.84
CA PRO A 171 5.73 -10.63 -1.87
C PRO A 171 6.06 -9.14 -1.96
N THR A 172 5.06 -8.26 -1.81
CA THR A 172 5.26 -6.81 -1.84
C THR A 172 6.10 -6.34 -0.66
N GLU A 173 5.80 -6.82 0.54
CA GLU A 173 6.57 -6.49 1.75
C GLU A 173 8.02 -6.96 1.65
N TRP A 174 8.26 -8.18 1.16
CA TRP A 174 9.62 -8.67 0.89
C TRP A 174 10.35 -7.83 -0.14
N ASN A 175 9.66 -7.36 -1.19
CA ASN A 175 10.26 -6.51 -2.20
C ASN A 175 10.68 -5.15 -1.65
N LEU A 176 9.83 -4.54 -0.80
CA LEU A 176 10.14 -3.27 -0.14
C LEU A 176 11.36 -3.39 0.78
N ASP A 177 11.44 -4.45 1.57
CA ASP A 177 12.59 -4.77 2.41
C ASP A 177 13.86 -4.96 1.57
N HIS A 178 13.78 -5.77 0.51
CA HIS A 178 14.89 -5.98 -0.42
C HIS A 178 15.37 -4.68 -1.09
N ALA A 179 14.44 -3.79 -1.43
CA ALA A 179 14.73 -2.51 -2.06
C ALA A 179 15.32 -1.47 -1.08
N GLY A 180 15.37 -1.78 0.22
CA GLY A 180 16.02 -0.97 1.25
C GLY A 180 15.08 -0.15 2.13
N TYR A 181 13.77 -0.42 2.11
CA TYR A 181 12.79 0.22 3.00
C TYR A 181 12.57 -0.62 4.27
N GLU A 182 12.46 0.03 5.42
CA GLU A 182 12.06 -0.65 6.67
C GLU A 182 10.62 -0.25 6.99
N SER A 183 9.67 -1.06 6.51
CA SER A 183 8.25 -0.75 6.65
C SER A 183 7.79 -0.84 8.11
N SER A 184 7.10 0.20 8.58
CA SER A 184 6.30 0.17 9.81
C SER A 184 4.88 -0.39 9.59
N GLY A 185 4.48 -0.59 8.33
CA GLY A 185 3.24 -1.24 7.97
C GLY A 185 2.86 -1.07 6.49
N LEU A 186 2.29 -2.12 5.93
CA LEU A 186 1.79 -2.18 4.55
C LEU A 186 0.26 -2.35 4.55
N TYR A 187 -0.45 -1.44 3.87
CA TYR A 187 -1.90 -1.47 3.71
C TYR A 187 -2.29 -1.76 2.25
N VAL A 188 -2.46 -3.06 1.96
CA VAL A 188 -2.95 -3.62 0.68
C VAL A 188 -4.47 -3.75 0.67
N ARG A 189 -5.10 -3.73 -0.52
CA ARG A 189 -6.56 -3.87 -0.64
C ARG A 189 -7.00 -5.31 -0.41
N GLY A 190 -7.77 -5.54 0.64
CA GLY A 190 -8.43 -6.82 0.87
C GLY A 190 -9.42 -7.16 -0.25
N PHE A 191 -9.87 -8.42 -0.33
CA PHE A 191 -10.78 -8.88 -1.38
C PHE A 191 -12.05 -8.03 -1.50
N LEU A 192 -12.66 -7.63 -0.38
CA LEU A 192 -13.84 -6.76 -0.37
C LEU A 192 -13.50 -5.30 -0.74
N ASP A 193 -12.30 -4.84 -0.39
CA ASP A 193 -11.85 -3.49 -0.71
C ASP A 193 -11.59 -3.31 -2.19
N LEU A 194 -11.35 -4.37 -2.97
CA LEU A 194 -11.15 -4.30 -4.43
C LEU A 194 -12.34 -3.69 -5.18
N PHE A 195 -13.55 -3.76 -4.61
CA PHE A 195 -14.76 -3.18 -5.20
C PHE A 195 -15.01 -1.72 -4.76
N ARG A 196 -14.19 -1.19 -3.86
CA ARG A 196 -14.32 0.18 -3.33
C ARG A 196 -13.61 1.21 -4.19
N ASN A 197 -13.92 2.49 -3.97
CA ASN A 197 -13.15 3.59 -4.54
C ASN A 197 -11.73 3.60 -3.93
N VAL A 198 -10.69 3.71 -4.78
CA VAL A 198 -9.29 3.67 -4.36
C VAL A 198 -8.94 4.87 -3.48
N ALA A 199 -9.35 6.08 -3.86
CA ALA A 199 -9.07 7.29 -3.10
C ALA A 199 -9.70 7.25 -1.70
N GLU A 200 -10.95 6.77 -1.58
CA GLU A 200 -11.61 6.57 -0.29
C GLU A 200 -10.85 5.56 0.57
N TYR A 201 -10.48 4.41 -0.01
CA TYR A 201 -9.69 3.41 0.70
C TYR A 201 -8.36 3.98 1.21
N LYS A 202 -7.60 4.68 0.36
CA LYS A 202 -6.30 5.26 0.75
C LYS A 202 -6.46 6.33 1.84
N THR A 203 -7.50 7.16 1.74
CA THR A 203 -7.87 8.15 2.77
C THR A 203 -8.16 7.49 4.11
N GLU A 204 -8.95 6.42 4.12
CA GLU A 204 -9.25 5.66 5.34
C GLU A 204 -8.00 5.03 5.97
N GLN A 205 -7.05 4.55 5.16
CA GLN A 205 -5.81 3.99 5.71
C GLN A 205 -4.93 5.07 6.34
N ARG A 206 -4.86 6.28 5.78
CA ARG A 206 -4.18 7.42 6.43
C ARG A 206 -4.85 7.82 7.74
N ALA A 207 -6.18 7.94 7.76
CA ALA A 207 -6.93 8.18 8.99
C ALA A 207 -6.68 7.08 10.04
N LYS A 208 -6.56 5.82 9.61
CA LYS A 208 -6.20 4.70 10.48
C LYS A 208 -4.79 4.81 11.04
N ILE A 209 -3.82 5.30 10.27
CA ILE A 209 -2.47 5.59 10.76
C ILE A 209 -2.50 6.69 11.82
N GLU A 210 -3.22 7.79 11.58
CA GLU A 210 -3.39 8.86 12.57
C GLU A 210 -4.05 8.35 13.86
N SER A 211 -5.05 7.46 13.74
CA SER A 211 -5.72 6.84 14.90
C SER A 211 -4.78 6.00 15.78
N LYS A 212 -3.61 5.58 15.25
CA LYS A 212 -2.53 4.92 16.01
C LYS A 212 -1.58 5.92 16.70
N GLY A 213 -1.94 7.20 16.72
CA GLY A 213 -1.21 8.30 17.35
C GLY A 213 -0.06 8.86 16.52
N TYR A 214 -0.04 8.58 15.20
CA TYR A 214 0.97 9.15 14.32
C TYR A 214 0.53 10.50 13.75
N THR A 215 1.46 11.44 13.65
CA THR A 215 1.32 12.62 12.79
C THR A 215 1.92 12.30 11.43
N ILE A 216 1.12 12.29 10.37
CA ILE A 216 1.63 12.08 9.01
C ILE A 216 2.19 13.40 8.50
N ILE A 217 3.52 13.53 8.53
CA ILE A 217 4.22 14.75 8.12
C ILE A 217 4.32 14.86 6.59
N ALA A 218 4.37 13.74 5.88
CA ALA A 218 4.35 13.74 4.42
C ALA A 218 3.59 12.53 3.86
N ASN A 219 2.85 12.78 2.78
CA ASN A 219 2.24 11.77 1.93
C ASN A 219 2.78 11.92 0.52
N ILE A 220 3.38 10.87 -0.04
CA ILE A 220 4.07 10.91 -1.33
C ILE A 220 3.43 9.85 -2.23
N GLY A 221 3.06 10.27 -3.43
CA GLY A 221 2.40 9.42 -4.41
C GLY A 221 2.41 10.04 -5.79
N ASN A 222 2.25 9.22 -6.80
CA ASN A 222 2.26 9.59 -8.21
C ASN A 222 0.85 9.81 -8.76
N SER A 223 -0.24 9.36 -8.12
CA SER A 223 -1.61 9.57 -8.61
C SER A 223 -2.39 10.57 -7.74
N ALA A 224 -3.47 11.13 -8.30
CA ALA A 224 -4.40 11.95 -7.51
C ALA A 224 -5.06 11.17 -6.36
N THR A 225 -5.26 9.86 -6.52
CA THR A 225 -5.91 9.01 -5.51
C THR A 225 -5.05 8.83 -4.27
N ASP A 226 -3.72 8.95 -4.41
CA ASP A 226 -2.78 8.87 -3.30
C ASP A 226 -2.90 10.06 -2.36
N LEU A 227 -3.18 11.24 -2.92
CA LEU A 227 -3.03 12.52 -2.21
C LEU A 227 -4.35 13.14 -1.78
N SER A 228 -5.47 12.72 -2.38
CA SER A 228 -6.81 13.23 -2.03
C SER A 228 -7.23 12.90 -0.60
N GLY A 229 -8.24 13.59 -0.05
CA GLY A 229 -8.84 13.24 1.25
C GLY A 229 -8.06 13.65 2.50
N GLY A 230 -6.89 14.29 2.38
CA GLY A 230 -6.14 14.84 3.53
C GLY A 230 -5.41 13.78 4.35
N HIS A 231 -5.36 13.98 5.68
CA HIS A 231 -4.64 13.13 6.65
C HIS A 231 -3.12 13.12 6.45
N ALA A 232 -2.57 14.25 6.02
CA ALA A 232 -1.13 14.52 5.99
C ALA A 232 -0.92 16.04 6.06
N GLU A 233 0.14 16.48 6.74
CA GLU A 233 0.50 17.90 6.78
C GLU A 233 0.93 18.42 5.41
N LYS A 234 1.65 17.59 4.64
CA LYS A 234 2.07 17.92 3.28
C LYS A 234 1.95 16.74 2.33
N ALA A 235 1.53 17.03 1.11
CA ALA A 235 1.46 16.08 0.02
C ALA A 235 2.51 16.41 -1.05
N PHE A 236 3.20 15.41 -1.56
CA PHE A 236 4.14 15.54 -2.67
C PHE A 236 3.71 14.63 -3.82
N LYS A 237 3.37 15.26 -4.94
CA LYS A 237 2.94 14.59 -6.17
C LYS A 237 4.15 14.30 -7.05
N LEU A 238 4.42 13.01 -7.26
CA LEU A 238 5.37 12.54 -8.27
C LEU A 238 4.74 12.61 -9.67
N PRO A 239 5.56 12.66 -10.73
CA PRO A 239 5.06 12.66 -12.10
C PRO A 239 4.34 11.35 -12.44
N ASP A 240 3.16 11.46 -13.04
CA ASP A 240 2.39 10.34 -13.64
C ASP A 240 2.19 10.47 -15.15
N TYR A 241 2.68 11.57 -15.76
CA TYR A 241 2.59 11.85 -17.20
C TYR A 241 1.18 11.67 -17.76
N ASP A 242 0.22 12.41 -17.21
CA ASP A 242 -1.20 12.34 -17.56
C ASP A 242 -1.83 10.96 -17.33
N GLY A 243 -1.32 10.24 -16.31
CA GLY A 243 -1.84 8.95 -15.86
C GLY A 243 -1.17 7.74 -16.50
N GLN A 244 -0.17 7.93 -17.35
CA GLN A 244 0.61 6.83 -17.95
C GLN A 244 1.35 5.96 -16.91
N LEU A 245 1.67 6.53 -15.76
CA LEU A 245 2.32 5.81 -14.66
C LEU A 245 1.42 5.65 -13.42
N SER A 246 0.10 5.84 -13.51
CA SER A 246 -0.83 5.78 -12.35
C SER A 246 -1.22 4.39 -11.88
#